data_AF-A0A0P7XJU6-F1
#
_entry.id   AF-A0A0P7XJU6-F1
#
_cell.length_a   1.000
_cell.length_b   1.000
_cell.length_c   1.000
_cell.angle_alpha   90.00
_cell.angle_beta   90.00
_cell.angle_gamma   90.00
#
_symmetry.space_group_name_H-M   'P 1'
#
loop_
_entity.id
_entity.type
_entity.pdbx_description
1 polymer ?
#
loop_
_entity_poly.entity_id
_entity_poly.type
_entity_poly.pdbx_seq_one_letter_code
_entity_poly.pdbx_strand_id
1 'polypeptide(L)'
;MKGLKKLALATAVAAAPFAAHAELQAMDDSTMGDVTGQAGVTIELETQVSIGEFTYTDEGTFSVKGIELGGALTSDSESAAAYADANEAGALLDQLKIDIDIADDGDAIIHVGSLQEDGEGNPVPIDWGMTADSMELEGNGDQNTVLVSNMDAWGLLGVLDIRVDTDDVGGEAGTGTLNIDTAFTVNEMNFDVEFLGIGVRGMSIEGSNAGGETLSQEELAAMFAEDPTDPSETEARLIGAAQQGFAVVSLDVYKGDGIGESSATDVLRVDVDDVLMDINVAETVIGGESIGAIGIDNLHISNTKMAVYGHE
;
A
#
# COMPACT_ATOMS: atom_id res chain seq x y z
N MET A 1 -15.63 -22.07 -83.89
CA MET A 1 -15.64 -21.19 -82.69
C MET A 1 -15.03 -21.86 -81.45
N LYS A 2 -13.79 -22.38 -81.52
CA LYS A 2 -13.08 -22.95 -80.35
C LYS A 2 -11.90 -22.08 -79.85
N GLY A 3 -11.44 -21.11 -80.64
CA GLY A 3 -10.35 -20.19 -80.27
C GLY A 3 -10.79 -19.00 -79.40
N LEU A 4 -11.99 -18.45 -79.64
CA LEU A 4 -12.46 -17.24 -78.96
C LEU A 4 -12.72 -17.44 -77.45
N LYS A 5 -13.11 -18.65 -77.04
CA LYS A 5 -13.33 -19.00 -75.61
C LYS A 5 -12.02 -19.16 -74.82
N LYS A 6 -10.91 -19.52 -75.47
CA LYS A 6 -9.60 -19.67 -74.83
C LYS A 6 -8.90 -18.33 -74.64
N LEU A 7 -9.09 -17.40 -75.58
CA LEU A 7 -8.60 -16.02 -75.46
C LEU A 7 -9.32 -15.26 -74.34
N ALA A 8 -10.64 -15.35 -74.22
CA ALA A 8 -11.38 -14.67 -73.14
C ALA A 8 -10.97 -15.14 -71.73
N LEU A 9 -10.69 -16.44 -71.55
CA LEU A 9 -10.24 -16.99 -70.27
C LEU A 9 -8.80 -16.58 -69.93
N ALA A 10 -7.91 -16.52 -70.92
CA ALA A 10 -6.54 -16.04 -70.73
C ALA A 10 -6.51 -14.54 -70.35
N THR A 11 -7.39 -13.71 -70.91
CA THR A 11 -7.54 -12.30 -70.51
C THR A 11 -8.11 -12.15 -69.10
N ALA A 12 -9.04 -13.01 -68.70
CA ALA A 12 -9.63 -12.98 -67.35
C ALA A 12 -8.62 -13.39 -66.25
N VAL A 13 -7.76 -14.38 -66.52
CA VAL A 13 -6.72 -14.82 -65.58
C VAL A 13 -5.56 -13.82 -65.50
N ALA A 14 -5.25 -13.12 -66.60
CA ALA A 14 -4.25 -12.05 -66.60
C ALA A 14 -4.73 -10.75 -65.92
N ALA A 15 -6.05 -10.54 -65.78
CA ALA A 15 -6.63 -9.38 -65.11
C ALA A 15 -6.83 -9.59 -63.60
N ALA A 16 -6.87 -10.83 -63.13
CA ALA A 16 -7.04 -11.17 -61.71
C ALA A 16 -5.93 -10.65 -60.75
N PRO A 17 -4.63 -10.52 -61.12
CA PRO A 17 -3.60 -10.09 -60.17
C PRO A 17 -3.72 -8.61 -59.78
N PHE A 18 -4.52 -7.81 -60.49
CA PHE A 18 -4.73 -6.40 -60.18
C PHE A 18 -5.81 -6.15 -59.12
N ALA A 19 -6.55 -7.18 -58.70
CA ALA A 19 -7.55 -7.10 -57.63
C ALA A 19 -7.04 -7.58 -56.26
N ALA A 20 -5.83 -8.14 -56.22
CA ALA A 20 -5.11 -8.43 -54.98
C ALA A 20 -3.98 -7.40 -54.79
N HIS A 21 -4.33 -6.13 -54.87
CA HIS A 21 -3.52 -5.14 -54.16
C HIS A 21 -3.79 -5.39 -52.69
N ALA A 22 -2.79 -5.86 -51.94
CA ALA A 22 -2.76 -5.59 -50.52
C ALA A 22 -2.85 -4.06 -50.41
N GLU A 23 -4.02 -3.56 -50.02
CA GLU A 23 -4.22 -2.15 -49.75
C GLU A 23 -3.34 -1.85 -48.54
N LEU A 24 -2.10 -1.42 -48.80
CA LEU A 24 -1.26 -0.84 -47.78
C LEU A 24 -1.91 0.49 -47.44
N GLN A 25 -2.86 0.45 -46.51
CA GLN A 25 -3.34 1.64 -45.84
C GLN A 25 -2.14 2.20 -45.08
N ALA A 26 -1.52 3.24 -45.65
CA ALA A 26 -0.52 4.02 -44.93
C ALA A 26 -1.22 4.53 -43.67
N MET A 27 -0.76 4.07 -42.51
CA MET A 27 -1.21 4.61 -41.24
C MET A 27 -0.93 6.11 -41.28
N ASP A 28 -1.98 6.91 -41.07
CA ASP A 28 -1.85 8.36 -40.95
C ASP A 28 -1.09 8.66 -39.65
N ASP A 29 -0.26 9.69 -39.64
CA ASP A 29 0.46 10.11 -38.43
C ASP A 29 -0.53 10.47 -37.31
N SER A 30 -1.80 10.79 -37.64
CA SER A 30 -2.87 10.93 -36.65
C SER A 30 -3.22 9.60 -35.96
N THR A 31 -3.26 8.49 -36.70
CA THR A 31 -3.49 7.14 -36.15
C THR A 31 -2.26 6.59 -35.43
N MET A 32 -1.06 7.14 -35.71
CA MET A 32 0.16 6.88 -34.94
C MET A 32 0.34 7.83 -33.75
N GLY A 33 -0.30 9.00 -33.76
CA GLY A 33 -0.39 9.91 -32.61
C GLY A 33 -1.27 9.35 -31.50
N ASP A 34 -2.29 8.57 -31.87
CA ASP A 34 -3.12 7.81 -30.92
C ASP A 34 -2.32 6.69 -30.19
N VAL A 35 -1.14 6.30 -30.71
CA VAL A 35 -0.28 5.25 -30.11
C VAL A 35 0.75 5.83 -29.11
N THR A 36 0.97 7.15 -29.11
CA THR A 36 1.94 7.79 -28.19
C THR A 36 1.38 8.14 -26.81
N GLY A 37 0.14 7.76 -26.51
CA GLY A 37 -0.52 7.98 -25.21
C GLY A 37 -1.04 6.69 -24.58
N GLN A 38 -0.19 5.68 -24.40
CA GLN A 38 -0.57 4.56 -23.54
C GLN A 38 -0.71 5.12 -22.11
N ALA A 39 -1.97 5.17 -21.64
CA ALA A 39 -2.36 5.58 -20.30
C ALA A 39 -1.64 4.69 -19.29
N GLY A 40 -0.80 5.31 -18.47
CA GLY A 40 -0.04 4.66 -17.40
C GLY A 40 0.77 3.40 -17.76
N VAL A 41 1.27 2.77 -16.69
CA VAL A 41 1.94 1.47 -16.69
C VAL A 41 1.32 0.63 -15.57
N THR A 42 0.79 -0.54 -15.91
CA THR A 42 0.38 -1.55 -14.94
C THR A 42 1.52 -2.55 -14.72
N ILE A 43 1.84 -2.81 -13.46
CA ILE A 43 2.83 -3.81 -13.04
C ILE A 43 2.11 -4.87 -12.20
N GLU A 44 2.14 -6.12 -12.64
CA GLU A 44 1.71 -7.26 -11.82
C GLU A 44 2.91 -7.80 -11.05
N LEU A 45 2.75 -8.05 -9.75
CA LEU A 45 3.84 -8.46 -8.87
C LEU A 45 3.44 -9.69 -8.04
N GLU A 46 4.36 -10.65 -7.99
CA GLU A 46 4.35 -11.77 -7.05
C GLU A 46 5.76 -11.82 -6.44
N THR A 47 5.87 -11.71 -5.12
CA THR A 47 7.19 -11.57 -4.47
C THR A 47 7.21 -12.08 -3.04
N GLN A 48 8.39 -12.43 -2.55
CA GLN A 48 8.69 -12.62 -1.14
C GLN A 48 10.07 -12.01 -0.88
N VAL A 49 10.18 -11.25 0.20
CA VAL A 49 11.36 -10.44 0.50
C VAL A 49 11.97 -10.89 1.82
N SER A 50 13.20 -11.38 1.77
CA SER A 50 14.02 -11.72 2.92
C SER A 50 15.11 -10.67 3.11
N ILE A 51 15.13 -10.02 4.27
CA ILE A 51 16.13 -9.03 4.67
C ILE A 51 16.85 -9.56 5.91
N GLY A 52 18.13 -9.90 5.76
CA GLY A 52 18.92 -10.44 6.87
C GLY A 52 19.07 -9.47 8.04
N GLU A 53 19.35 -8.19 7.75
CA GLU A 53 19.47 -7.15 8.79
C GLU A 53 19.22 -5.75 8.20
N PHE A 54 18.39 -4.96 8.88
CA PHE A 54 18.36 -3.50 8.77
C PHE A 54 19.19 -2.91 9.91
N THR A 55 20.11 -1.99 9.61
CA THR A 55 21.03 -1.40 10.59
C THR A 55 21.04 0.12 10.47
N TYR A 56 20.70 0.81 11.56
CA TYR A 56 20.92 2.24 11.73
C TYR A 56 22.06 2.48 12.71
N THR A 57 23.05 3.28 12.33
CA THR A 57 24.27 3.52 13.13
C THR A 57 24.41 5.00 13.46
N ASP A 58 24.40 5.32 14.75
CA ASP A 58 24.71 6.63 15.31
C ASP A 58 25.27 6.49 16.74
N GLU A 59 26.59 6.64 16.89
CA GLU A 59 27.43 6.31 18.07
C GLU A 59 27.33 4.87 18.61
N GLY A 60 26.17 4.25 18.58
CA GLY A 60 25.88 2.82 18.63
C GLY A 60 25.01 2.41 17.45
N THR A 61 24.29 1.31 17.59
CA THR A 61 23.52 0.70 16.50
C THR A 61 22.11 0.33 16.96
N PHE A 62 21.12 0.61 16.12
CA PHE A 62 19.81 -0.05 16.16
C PHE A 62 19.74 -1.03 14.98
N SER A 63 19.50 -2.31 15.28
CA SER A 63 19.41 -3.36 14.25
C SER A 63 18.09 -4.10 14.33
N VAL A 64 17.49 -4.40 13.19
CA VAL A 64 16.36 -5.32 13.05
C VAL A 64 16.82 -6.50 12.20
N LYS A 65 16.78 -7.71 12.77
CA LYS A 65 17.35 -8.93 12.18
C LYS A 65 16.25 -9.87 11.71
N GLY A 66 16.53 -10.62 10.65
CA GLY A 66 15.68 -11.70 10.14
C GLY A 66 14.29 -11.24 9.76
N ILE A 67 14.20 -10.21 8.91
CA ILE A 67 12.91 -9.69 8.45
C ILE A 67 12.47 -10.50 7.23
N GLU A 68 11.27 -11.05 7.28
CA GLU A 68 10.62 -11.68 6.12
C GLU A 68 9.31 -10.93 5.81
N LEU A 69 9.05 -10.68 4.53
CA LEU A 69 7.83 -10.06 4.03
C LEU A 69 7.26 -10.89 2.90
N GLY A 70 5.95 -11.11 2.89
CA GLY A 70 5.26 -11.88 1.86
C GLY A 70 3.75 -11.85 2.06
N GLY A 71 3.08 -12.93 1.65
CA GLY A 71 1.64 -13.16 1.88
C GLY A 71 1.37 -13.65 3.30
N ALA A 72 0.11 -13.97 3.62
CA ALA A 72 -0.34 -14.36 4.95
C ALA A 72 0.47 -15.52 5.54
N LEU A 73 0.86 -16.53 4.75
CA LEU A 73 1.64 -17.67 5.22
C LEU A 73 3.12 -17.37 5.47
N THR A 74 3.54 -16.10 5.37
CA THR A 74 4.80 -15.65 5.96
C THR A 74 4.70 -15.66 7.49
N SER A 75 3.49 -15.47 8.03
CA SER A 75 3.21 -15.66 9.44
C SER A 75 3.00 -17.14 9.76
N ASP A 76 3.52 -17.57 10.91
CA ASP A 76 3.35 -18.93 11.44
C ASP A 76 2.08 -19.06 12.32
N SER A 77 1.26 -18.01 12.42
CA SER A 77 0.06 -18.00 13.25
C SER A 77 -1.02 -18.97 12.74
N GLU A 78 -1.78 -19.55 13.67
CA GLU A 78 -2.90 -20.44 13.31
C GLU A 78 -4.01 -19.71 12.55
N SER A 79 -4.19 -18.41 12.81
CA SER A 79 -5.18 -17.57 12.13
C SER A 79 -4.79 -17.28 10.67
N ALA A 80 -3.51 -17.05 10.38
CA ALA A 80 -3.01 -16.93 9.01
C ALA A 80 -3.22 -18.23 8.22
N ALA A 81 -2.89 -19.38 8.82
CA ALA A 81 -3.11 -20.68 8.21
C ALA A 81 -4.60 -20.93 7.90
N ALA A 82 -5.49 -20.57 8.84
CA ALA A 82 -6.93 -20.68 8.63
C ALA A 82 -7.46 -19.76 7.51
N TYR A 83 -6.92 -18.53 7.41
CA TYR A 83 -7.25 -17.63 6.31
C TYR A 83 -6.79 -18.19 4.97
N ALA A 84 -5.55 -18.68 4.89
CA ALA A 84 -4.98 -19.25 3.68
C ALA A 84 -5.76 -20.49 3.19
N ASP A 85 -6.14 -21.38 4.10
CA ASP A 85 -6.97 -22.55 3.76
C ASP A 85 -8.35 -22.15 3.20
N ALA A 86 -8.91 -21.02 3.65
CA ALA A 86 -10.23 -20.56 3.24
C ALA A 86 -10.20 -19.73 1.93
N ASN A 87 -9.11 -19.03 1.66
CA ASN A 87 -9.00 -18.06 0.56
C ASN A 87 -7.93 -18.40 -0.49
N GLU A 88 -7.34 -19.60 -0.40
CA GLU A 88 -6.26 -20.05 -1.29
C GLU A 88 -5.02 -19.13 -1.25
N ALA A 89 -4.78 -18.47 -0.11
CA ALA A 89 -3.67 -17.54 0.09
C ALA A 89 -2.32 -18.28 0.29
N GLY A 90 -1.22 -17.56 0.07
CA GLY A 90 0.13 -18.10 0.01
C GLY A 90 1.13 -17.42 0.94
N ALA A 91 2.40 -17.82 0.80
CA ALA A 91 3.53 -17.14 1.45
C ALA A 91 4.11 -16.01 0.58
N LEU A 92 3.74 -15.97 -0.70
CA LEU A 92 4.12 -14.91 -1.61
C LEU A 92 3.12 -13.76 -1.45
N LEU A 93 3.61 -12.53 -1.45
CA LEU A 93 2.79 -11.35 -1.65
C LEU A 93 2.42 -11.34 -3.12
N ASP A 94 1.19 -11.73 -3.43
CA ASP A 94 0.72 -11.97 -4.79
C ASP A 94 -0.61 -11.27 -5.08
N GLN A 95 -1.12 -11.50 -6.29
CA GLN A 95 -2.45 -11.05 -6.70
C GLN A 95 -2.63 -9.53 -6.58
N LEU A 96 -1.52 -8.80 -6.75
CA LEU A 96 -1.46 -7.35 -6.70
C LEU A 96 -1.06 -6.79 -8.07
N LYS A 97 -1.66 -5.64 -8.38
CA LYS A 97 -1.29 -4.79 -9.50
C LYS A 97 -0.92 -3.40 -8.98
N ILE A 98 0.06 -2.80 -9.62
CA ILE A 98 0.49 -1.43 -9.37
C ILE A 98 0.24 -0.65 -10.65
N ASP A 99 -0.76 0.21 -10.62
CA ASP A 99 -1.10 1.11 -11.71
C ASP A 99 -0.39 2.46 -11.45
N ILE A 100 0.50 2.85 -12.36
CA ILE A 100 1.24 4.11 -12.29
C ILE A 100 0.78 4.97 -13.45
N ASP A 101 0.27 6.17 -13.18
CA ASP A 101 -0.07 7.16 -14.20
C ASP A 101 0.49 8.54 -13.86
N ILE A 102 0.52 9.41 -14.87
CA ILE A 102 0.95 10.81 -14.72
C ILE A 102 -0.23 11.70 -15.09
N ALA A 103 -0.68 12.51 -14.15
CA ALA A 103 -1.75 13.48 -14.37
C ALA A 103 -1.29 14.67 -15.24
N ASP A 104 -2.24 15.42 -15.79
CA ASP A 104 -1.98 16.55 -16.70
C ASP A 104 -1.11 17.66 -16.08
N ASP A 105 -1.15 17.79 -14.76
CA ASP A 105 -0.34 18.72 -13.96
C ASP A 105 1.10 18.23 -13.71
N GLY A 106 1.37 16.94 -13.96
CA GLY A 106 2.68 16.32 -13.77
C GLY A 106 2.76 15.41 -12.54
N ASP A 107 1.68 15.26 -11.79
CA ASP A 107 1.65 14.43 -10.60
C ASP A 107 1.69 12.95 -10.94
N ALA A 108 2.45 12.18 -10.14
CA ALA A 108 2.44 10.73 -10.26
C ALA A 108 1.33 10.17 -9.37
N ILE A 109 0.43 9.39 -9.97
CA ILE A 109 -0.64 8.68 -9.27
C ILE A 109 -0.29 7.20 -9.31
N ILE A 110 -0.10 6.60 -8.15
CA ILE A 110 0.23 5.19 -7.99
C ILE A 110 -0.88 4.54 -7.19
N HIS A 111 -1.59 3.61 -7.81
CA HIS A 111 -2.61 2.81 -7.17
C HIS A 111 -2.13 1.37 -7.04
N VAL A 112 -2.13 0.84 -5.82
CA VAL A 112 -1.93 -0.59 -5.58
C VAL A 112 -3.30 -1.22 -5.32
N GLY A 113 -3.68 -2.13 -6.22
CA GLY A 113 -4.96 -2.81 -6.19
C GLY A 113 -4.83 -4.31 -6.36
N SER A 114 -5.93 -5.03 -6.13
CA SER A 114 -5.98 -6.47 -6.33
C SER A 114 -6.21 -6.85 -7.79
N LEU A 115 -5.63 -7.98 -8.20
CA LEU A 115 -5.94 -8.68 -9.45
C LEU A 115 -7.14 -9.62 -9.32
N GLN A 116 -7.54 -9.93 -8.08
CA GLN A 116 -8.66 -10.81 -7.78
C GLN A 116 -9.93 -9.99 -7.54
N GLU A 117 -11.04 -10.49 -8.06
CA GLU A 117 -12.38 -9.97 -7.82
C GLU A 117 -13.26 -11.06 -7.21
N ASP A 118 -14.17 -10.67 -6.30
CA ASP A 118 -15.17 -11.56 -5.73
C ASP A 118 -16.29 -11.89 -6.74
N GLY A 119 -17.30 -12.65 -6.29
CA GLY A 119 -18.44 -13.02 -7.15
C GLY A 119 -19.32 -11.84 -7.58
N GLU A 120 -19.16 -10.69 -6.92
CA GLU A 120 -19.87 -9.44 -7.16
C GLU A 120 -19.04 -8.42 -7.96
N GLY A 121 -17.77 -8.73 -8.25
CA GLY A 121 -16.84 -7.88 -8.99
C GLY A 121 -16.09 -6.86 -8.13
N ASN A 122 -16.09 -7.01 -6.80
CA ASN A 122 -15.29 -6.17 -5.91
C ASN A 122 -13.88 -6.75 -5.74
N PRO A 123 -12.83 -5.93 -5.63
CA PRO A 123 -11.48 -6.42 -5.42
C PRO A 123 -11.35 -7.19 -4.10
N VAL A 124 -10.75 -8.38 -4.14
CA VAL A 124 -10.41 -9.15 -2.94
C VAL A 124 -9.18 -8.50 -2.29
N PRO A 125 -9.19 -8.20 -0.98
CA PRO A 125 -8.03 -7.60 -0.31
C PRO A 125 -6.76 -8.43 -0.46
N ILE A 126 -5.62 -7.77 -0.60
CA ILE A 126 -4.31 -8.42 -0.75
C ILE A 126 -3.85 -8.87 0.63
N ASP A 127 -3.56 -10.16 0.80
CA ASP A 127 -2.99 -10.63 2.05
C ASP A 127 -1.49 -10.34 2.16
N TRP A 128 -1.07 -9.97 3.36
CA TRP A 128 0.33 -9.71 3.66
C TRP A 128 0.72 -10.37 4.98
N GLY A 129 2.00 -10.70 5.09
CA GLY A 129 2.62 -11.23 6.29
C GLY A 129 4.02 -10.66 6.47
N MET A 130 4.40 -10.46 7.72
CA MET A 130 5.71 -9.95 8.11
C MET A 130 6.17 -10.65 9.38
N THR A 131 7.44 -11.06 9.39
CA THR A 131 8.12 -11.50 10.62
C THR A 131 9.41 -10.72 10.81
N ALA A 132 9.86 -10.61 12.06
CA ALA A 132 11.19 -10.15 12.41
C ALA A 132 11.70 -10.88 13.66
N ASP A 133 12.92 -11.43 13.59
CA ASP A 133 13.51 -12.20 14.68
C ASP A 133 13.72 -11.33 15.94
N SER A 134 14.36 -10.17 15.76
CA SER A 134 14.74 -9.30 16.86
C SER A 134 15.02 -7.86 16.44
N MET A 135 14.62 -6.92 17.28
CA MET A 135 15.01 -5.51 17.23
C MET A 135 15.91 -5.22 18.43
N GLU A 136 17.13 -4.78 18.17
CA GLU A 136 18.20 -4.69 19.18
C GLU A 136 18.86 -3.32 19.18
N LEU A 137 19.28 -2.87 20.36
CA LEU A 137 20.19 -1.76 20.53
C LEU A 137 21.56 -2.30 20.95
N GLU A 138 22.59 -1.89 20.22
CA GLU A 138 23.99 -2.23 20.50
C GLU A 138 24.78 -0.93 20.75
N GLY A 139 25.11 -0.67 22.01
CA GLY A 139 25.89 0.47 22.44
C GLY A 139 27.38 0.17 22.59
N ASN A 140 28.16 1.22 22.83
CA ASN A 140 29.59 1.11 23.12
C ASN A 140 29.82 0.40 24.47
N GLY A 141 30.77 -0.55 24.51
CA GLY A 141 31.22 -1.19 25.75
C GLY A 141 30.31 -2.31 26.26
N ASP A 142 29.84 -3.18 25.36
CA ASP A 142 29.03 -4.38 25.67
C ASP A 142 27.68 -4.05 26.34
N GLN A 143 27.11 -2.88 26.00
CA GLN A 143 25.78 -2.48 26.44
C GLN A 143 24.78 -2.78 25.33
N ASN A 144 24.07 -3.89 25.45
CA ASN A 144 23.14 -4.35 24.45
C ASN A 144 21.80 -4.77 25.09
N THR A 145 20.71 -4.47 24.39
CA THR A 145 19.36 -4.85 24.81
C THR A 145 18.54 -5.26 23.60
N VAL A 146 17.77 -6.33 23.76
CA VAL A 146 16.70 -6.67 22.82
C VAL A 146 15.48 -5.85 23.22
N LEU A 147 14.97 -5.06 22.28
CA LEU A 147 13.76 -4.26 22.48
C LEU A 147 12.53 -5.10 22.20
N VAL A 148 12.52 -5.77 21.05
CA VAL A 148 11.43 -6.61 20.58
C VAL A 148 12.00 -7.90 19.99
N SER A 149 11.33 -9.03 20.19
CA SER A 149 11.66 -10.30 19.54
C SER A 149 10.42 -11.08 19.13
N ASN A 150 10.63 -12.06 18.25
CA ASN A 150 9.59 -12.97 17.76
C ASN A 150 8.39 -12.20 17.19
N MET A 151 8.66 -11.14 16.42
CA MET A 151 7.60 -10.41 15.76
C MET A 151 7.04 -11.29 14.64
N ASP A 152 5.74 -11.53 14.70
CA ASP A 152 4.99 -12.31 13.73
C ASP A 152 3.66 -11.60 13.52
N ALA A 153 3.40 -11.16 12.30
CA ALA A 153 2.22 -10.38 11.96
C ALA A 153 1.67 -10.75 10.59
N TRP A 154 0.36 -10.70 10.44
CA TRP A 154 -0.29 -10.78 9.14
C TRP A 154 -1.57 -9.96 9.11
N GLY A 155 -2.03 -9.67 7.91
CA GLY A 155 -3.30 -8.99 7.70
C GLY A 155 -3.62 -8.79 6.22
N LEU A 156 -4.49 -7.82 5.97
CA LEU A 156 -5.00 -7.52 4.63
C LEU A 156 -4.70 -6.07 4.25
N LEU A 157 -4.51 -5.83 2.97
CA LEU A 157 -4.39 -4.51 2.38
C LEU A 157 -5.59 -4.31 1.45
N GLY A 158 -6.44 -3.34 1.79
CA GLY A 158 -7.60 -2.97 0.99
C GLY A 158 -7.28 -1.84 0.01
N VAL A 159 -6.53 -0.84 0.47
CA VAL A 159 -6.15 0.34 -0.32
C VAL A 159 -4.71 0.70 -0.03
N LEU A 160 -3.95 1.00 -1.08
CA LEU A 160 -2.71 1.74 -0.98
C LEU A 160 -2.59 2.63 -2.21
N ASP A 161 -2.72 3.93 -1.99
CA ASP A 161 -2.50 4.95 -2.98
C ASP A 161 -1.37 5.85 -2.55
N ILE A 162 -0.56 6.19 -3.53
CA ILE A 162 0.55 7.09 -3.37
C ILE A 162 0.42 8.14 -4.46
N ARG A 163 0.34 9.40 -4.06
CA ARG A 163 0.42 10.53 -4.98
C ARG A 163 1.72 11.27 -4.72
N VAL A 164 2.44 11.57 -5.80
CA VAL A 164 3.52 12.56 -5.77
C VAL A 164 2.96 13.82 -6.38
N ASP A 165 2.55 14.73 -5.51
CA ASP A 165 2.13 16.08 -5.85
C ASP A 165 3.37 16.94 -6.11
N THR A 166 3.42 17.50 -7.32
CA THR A 166 4.53 18.32 -7.79
C THR A 166 4.35 19.82 -7.49
N ASP A 167 3.22 20.20 -6.88
CA ASP A 167 2.97 21.58 -6.46
C ASP A 167 3.91 22.01 -5.32
N ASP A 168 4.33 23.27 -5.40
CA ASP A 168 5.22 23.88 -4.43
C ASP A 168 4.56 23.98 -3.05
N VAL A 169 5.16 23.30 -2.07
CA VAL A 169 4.72 23.35 -0.67
C VAL A 169 5.19 24.65 -0.03
N GLY A 170 4.26 25.37 0.61
CA GLY A 170 4.57 26.63 1.30
C GLY A 170 5.08 27.75 0.39
N GLY A 171 4.94 27.61 -0.94
CA GLY A 171 5.46 28.56 -1.93
C GLY A 171 6.95 28.42 -2.23
N GLU A 172 7.58 27.34 -1.79
CA GLU A 172 9.00 27.05 -2.06
C GLU A 172 9.16 26.26 -3.36
N ALA A 173 9.83 26.88 -4.34
CA ALA A 173 9.97 26.34 -5.69
C ALA A 173 10.73 25.01 -5.74
N GLY A 174 10.17 24.04 -6.46
CA GLY A 174 10.77 22.71 -6.67
C GLY A 174 10.62 21.80 -5.45
N THR A 175 9.61 22.05 -4.62
CA THR A 175 9.16 21.13 -3.59
C THR A 175 7.95 20.35 -4.09
N GLY A 176 7.44 19.44 -3.26
CA GLY A 176 6.29 18.60 -3.56
C GLY A 176 5.88 17.83 -2.31
N THR A 177 4.72 17.19 -2.40
CA THR A 177 4.18 16.35 -1.33
C THR A 177 4.06 14.91 -1.82
N LEU A 178 4.48 13.97 -0.99
CA LEU A 178 4.17 12.56 -1.14
C LEU A 178 2.97 12.28 -0.23
N ASN A 179 1.79 12.19 -0.82
CA ASN A 179 0.58 11.77 -0.13
C ASN A 179 0.52 10.24 -0.12
N ILE A 180 0.22 9.66 1.02
CA ILE A 180 0.07 8.22 1.20
C ILE A 180 -1.26 7.95 1.88
N ASP A 181 -2.15 7.28 1.16
CA ASP A 181 -3.46 6.88 1.61
C ASP A 181 -3.52 5.36 1.65
N THR A 182 -3.74 4.79 2.82
CA THR A 182 -3.80 3.33 2.96
C THR A 182 -4.92 2.87 3.87
N ALA A 183 -5.51 1.74 3.50
CA ALA A 183 -6.43 1.01 4.31
C ALA A 183 -5.94 -0.42 4.48
N PHE A 184 -5.66 -0.84 5.71
CA PHE A 184 -5.12 -2.16 6.02
C PHE A 184 -5.76 -2.75 7.28
N THR A 185 -5.57 -4.03 7.49
CA THR A 185 -5.84 -4.71 8.76
C THR A 185 -4.57 -5.37 9.24
N VAL A 186 -4.43 -5.52 10.56
CA VAL A 186 -3.57 -6.53 11.18
C VAL A 186 -4.52 -7.51 11.84
N ASN A 187 -4.61 -8.72 11.32
CA ASN A 187 -5.54 -9.71 11.86
C ASN A 187 -4.96 -10.43 13.08
N GLU A 188 -3.65 -10.66 13.06
CA GLU A 188 -2.92 -11.12 14.24
C GLU A 188 -1.49 -10.59 14.21
N MET A 189 -1.04 -10.09 15.35
CA MET A 189 0.34 -9.72 15.61
C MET A 189 0.76 -10.22 17.00
N ASN A 190 1.89 -10.91 17.03
CA ASN A 190 2.53 -11.44 18.22
C ASN A 190 3.95 -10.87 18.30
N PHE A 191 4.37 -10.44 19.49
CA PHE A 191 5.76 -10.05 19.75
C PHE A 191 6.05 -10.01 21.25
N ASP A 192 7.33 -10.01 21.60
CA ASP A 192 7.81 -9.89 22.97
C ASP A 192 8.66 -8.64 23.14
N VAL A 193 8.33 -7.80 24.13
CA VAL A 193 9.13 -6.65 24.55
C VAL A 193 10.08 -7.09 25.67
N GLU A 194 11.26 -7.55 25.28
CA GLU A 194 12.15 -8.30 26.18
C GLU A 194 12.68 -7.48 27.35
N PHE A 195 13.05 -6.22 27.13
CA PHE A 195 13.58 -5.37 28.19
C PHE A 195 12.55 -5.03 29.29
N LEU A 196 11.25 -5.18 29.00
CA LEU A 196 10.15 -5.00 29.96
C LEU A 196 9.52 -6.31 30.41
N GLY A 197 9.86 -7.44 29.79
CA GLY A 197 9.24 -8.75 30.04
C GLY A 197 7.75 -8.77 29.73
N ILE A 198 7.33 -8.06 28.67
CA ILE A 198 5.93 -7.99 28.22
C ILE A 198 5.79 -8.85 26.96
N GLY A 199 4.85 -9.77 26.94
CA GLY A 199 4.42 -10.47 25.73
C GLY A 199 3.09 -9.92 25.24
N VAL A 200 3.01 -9.59 23.96
CA VAL A 200 1.75 -9.25 23.28
C VAL A 200 1.35 -10.43 22.42
N ARG A 201 0.12 -10.92 22.61
CA ARG A 201 -0.43 -12.01 21.82
C ARG A 201 -1.78 -11.63 21.25
N GLY A 202 -2.00 -11.99 19.99
CA GLY A 202 -3.27 -11.73 19.31
C GLY A 202 -3.58 -10.25 19.23
N MET A 203 -2.60 -9.40 18.92
CA MET A 203 -2.88 -8.00 18.62
C MET A 203 -3.57 -7.91 17.26
N SER A 204 -4.71 -7.25 17.18
CA SER A 204 -5.37 -6.92 15.93
C SER A 204 -5.53 -5.41 15.78
N ILE A 205 -5.47 -4.95 14.53
CA ILE A 205 -5.75 -3.60 14.10
C ILE A 205 -6.80 -3.70 13.01
N GLU A 206 -7.98 -3.16 13.28
CA GLU A 206 -9.12 -3.22 12.39
C GLU A 206 -9.74 -1.82 12.25
N GLY A 207 -10.68 -1.67 11.33
CA GLY A 207 -11.39 -0.40 11.15
C GLY A 207 -12.31 -0.08 12.33
N SER A 208 -12.65 1.19 12.48
CA SER A 208 -13.49 1.76 13.55
C SER A 208 -14.85 1.07 13.78
N ASN A 209 -15.33 0.32 12.80
CA ASN A 209 -16.62 -0.36 12.86
C ASN A 209 -16.52 -1.79 13.40
N ALA A 210 -15.30 -2.28 13.69
CA ALA A 210 -15.06 -3.62 14.19
C ALA A 210 -15.20 -3.72 15.72
N GLY A 211 -14.87 -2.66 16.47
CA GLY A 211 -14.82 -2.60 17.93
C GLY A 211 -16.14 -2.41 18.66
N GLY A 212 -17.22 -2.06 17.94
CA GLY A 212 -18.61 -2.06 18.44
C GLY A 212 -19.29 -0.69 18.48
N GLU A 213 -18.55 0.42 18.51
CA GLU A 213 -19.08 1.76 18.26
C GLU A 213 -18.88 2.10 16.79
N THR A 214 -19.94 1.94 15.99
CA THR A 214 -19.86 2.12 14.53
C THR A 214 -19.98 3.57 14.14
N LEU A 215 -19.10 4.03 13.26
CA LEU A 215 -19.19 5.29 12.55
C LEU A 215 -19.97 5.11 11.23
N SER A 216 -20.92 6.01 11.00
CA SER A 216 -21.69 6.08 9.76
C SER A 216 -20.85 6.62 8.60
N GLN A 217 -21.33 6.43 7.37
CA GLN A 217 -20.67 7.01 6.18
C GLN A 217 -20.54 8.53 6.27
N GLU A 218 -21.57 9.20 6.82
CA GLU A 218 -21.58 10.65 6.97
C GLU A 218 -20.54 11.12 7.99
N GLU A 219 -20.33 10.36 9.06
CA GLU A 219 -19.31 10.64 10.07
C GLU A 219 -17.90 10.39 9.52
N LEU A 220 -17.69 9.29 8.80
CA LEU A 220 -16.41 9.01 8.13
C LEU A 220 -16.10 10.07 7.07
N ALA A 221 -17.06 10.45 6.24
CA ALA A 221 -16.88 11.52 5.25
C ALA A 221 -16.57 12.87 5.92
N ALA A 222 -17.19 13.18 7.06
CA ALA A 222 -16.89 14.39 7.81
C ALA A 222 -15.48 14.39 8.45
N MET A 223 -14.85 13.22 8.60
CA MET A 223 -13.50 13.07 9.13
C MET A 223 -12.45 13.14 8.03
N PHE A 224 -12.62 12.34 6.96
CA PHE A 224 -11.57 12.11 5.97
C PHE A 224 -11.67 12.96 4.71
N ALA A 225 -12.84 13.51 4.39
CA ALA A 225 -13.02 14.25 3.15
C ALA A 225 -12.85 15.75 3.36
N GLU A 226 -12.10 16.41 2.47
CA GLU A 226 -12.01 17.88 2.45
C GLU A 226 -13.40 18.51 2.25
N ASP A 227 -14.20 17.94 1.35
CA ASP A 227 -15.64 18.22 1.21
C ASP A 227 -16.47 16.93 1.45
N PRO A 228 -17.11 16.79 2.62
CA PRO A 228 -17.93 15.62 2.95
C PRO A 228 -19.12 15.39 2.02
N THR A 229 -19.49 16.37 1.19
CA THR A 229 -20.59 16.27 0.22
C THR A 229 -20.14 15.88 -1.18
N ASP A 230 -18.83 15.92 -1.46
CA ASP A 230 -18.21 15.59 -2.74
C ASP A 230 -16.78 15.05 -2.53
N PRO A 231 -16.62 13.87 -1.90
CA PRO A 231 -15.29 13.29 -1.66
C PRO A 231 -14.61 12.94 -2.99
N SER A 232 -13.31 13.16 -3.07
CA SER A 232 -12.46 12.69 -4.16
C SER A 232 -12.47 11.17 -4.28
N GLU A 233 -12.00 10.64 -5.41
CA GLU A 233 -11.96 9.19 -5.64
C GLU A 233 -11.12 8.42 -4.61
N THR A 234 -10.05 9.04 -4.09
CA THR A 234 -9.20 8.44 -3.05
C THR A 234 -9.89 8.47 -1.69
N GLU A 235 -10.45 9.61 -1.28
CA GLU A 235 -11.19 9.73 -0.03
C GLU A 235 -12.41 8.79 0.00
N ALA A 236 -13.13 8.68 -1.11
CA ALA A 236 -14.27 7.78 -1.24
C ALA A 236 -13.86 6.29 -1.06
N ARG A 237 -12.68 5.90 -1.56
CA ARG A 237 -12.14 4.55 -1.35
C ARG A 237 -11.70 4.31 0.09
N LEU A 238 -11.04 5.27 0.73
CA LEU A 238 -10.69 5.17 2.15
C LEU A 238 -11.95 5.05 3.02
N ILE A 239 -12.97 5.88 2.79
CA ILE A 239 -14.26 5.80 3.50
C ILE A 239 -14.90 4.43 3.26
N GLY A 240 -14.91 3.95 2.02
CA GLY A 240 -15.41 2.62 1.68
C GLY A 240 -14.66 1.51 2.42
N ALA A 241 -13.33 1.57 2.48
CA ALA A 241 -12.51 0.59 3.18
C ALA A 241 -12.74 0.62 4.70
N ALA A 242 -12.85 1.81 5.31
CA ALA A 242 -13.19 1.95 6.72
C ALA A 242 -14.54 1.30 7.05
N GLN A 243 -15.53 1.43 6.16
CA GLN A 243 -16.83 0.75 6.32
C GLN A 243 -16.74 -0.78 6.23
N GLN A 244 -15.75 -1.31 5.52
CA GLN A 244 -15.45 -2.74 5.43
C GLN A 244 -14.55 -3.24 6.57
N GLY A 245 -14.26 -2.40 7.57
CA GLY A 245 -13.48 -2.79 8.74
C GLY A 245 -11.97 -2.72 8.54
N PHE A 246 -11.49 -1.89 7.61
CA PHE A 246 -10.07 -1.58 7.48
C PHE A 246 -9.69 -0.37 8.34
N ALA A 247 -8.54 -0.44 9.00
CA ALA A 247 -7.91 0.74 9.57
C ALA A 247 -7.44 1.64 8.44
N VAL A 248 -7.67 2.94 8.56
CA VAL A 248 -7.32 3.92 7.52
C VAL A 248 -6.26 4.89 8.02
N VAL A 249 -5.35 5.24 7.14
CA VAL A 249 -4.22 6.12 7.38
C VAL A 249 -4.03 7.02 6.17
N SER A 250 -3.97 8.32 6.39
CA SER A 250 -3.59 9.34 5.41
C SER A 250 -2.44 10.17 5.95
N LEU A 251 -1.38 10.30 5.16
CA LEU A 251 -0.13 10.94 5.55
C LEU A 251 0.43 11.79 4.41
N ASP A 252 0.89 12.99 4.78
CA ASP A 252 1.59 13.90 3.89
C ASP A 252 3.06 14.00 4.27
N VAL A 253 3.93 13.61 3.33
CA VAL A 253 5.38 13.69 3.50
C VAL A 253 5.94 14.74 2.55
N TYR A 254 6.57 15.77 3.10
CA TYR A 254 7.09 16.88 2.31
C TYR A 254 8.35 17.49 2.93
N LYS A 255 8.95 18.43 2.22
CA LYS A 255 10.09 19.21 2.73
C LYS A 255 9.58 20.50 3.35
N GLY A 256 10.06 20.88 4.54
CA GLY A 256 9.70 22.16 5.14
C GLY A 256 10.66 22.61 6.24
N ASP A 257 10.15 23.41 7.18
CA ASP A 257 10.89 23.92 8.34
C ASP A 257 10.51 23.20 9.63
N GLY A 258 11.30 23.39 10.68
CA GLY A 258 11.04 22.88 12.01
C GLY A 258 9.70 23.38 12.60
N ILE A 259 9.15 22.63 13.54
CA ILE A 259 7.88 22.97 14.20
C ILE A 259 8.13 23.92 15.37
N GLY A 260 7.22 24.88 15.58
CA GLY A 260 7.17 25.70 16.78
C GLY A 260 8.34 26.68 16.88
N GLU A 261 9.16 26.55 17.92
CA GLU A 261 10.35 27.40 18.12
C GLU A 261 11.62 26.87 17.44
N SER A 262 11.54 25.73 16.75
CA SER A 262 12.68 25.15 16.04
C SER A 262 13.13 26.07 14.90
N SER A 263 14.44 26.30 14.80
CA SER A 263 15.07 27.02 13.69
C SER A 263 15.62 26.10 12.61
N ALA A 264 15.31 24.80 12.68
CA ALA A 264 15.72 23.85 11.65
C ALA A 264 15.00 24.21 10.34
N THR A 265 15.73 24.18 9.24
CA THR A 265 15.18 24.38 7.88
C THR A 265 15.51 23.16 7.05
N ASP A 266 14.82 22.97 5.93
CA ASP A 266 15.04 21.86 5.01
C ASP A 266 14.89 20.48 5.68
N VAL A 267 13.92 20.35 6.59
CA VAL A 267 13.63 19.13 7.35
C VAL A 267 12.63 18.25 6.60
N LEU A 268 12.63 16.95 6.90
CA LEU A 268 11.57 16.05 6.46
C LEU A 268 10.33 16.29 7.33
N ARG A 269 9.23 16.68 6.70
CA ARG A 269 7.93 16.87 7.34
C ARG A 269 7.08 15.65 7.10
N VAL A 270 6.41 15.20 8.15
CA VAL A 270 5.36 14.19 8.07
C VAL A 270 4.17 14.76 8.83
N ASP A 271 3.13 15.13 8.10
CA ASP A 271 1.85 15.51 8.69
C ASP A 271 0.92 14.30 8.58
N VAL A 272 0.20 14.01 9.66
CA VAL A 272 -0.83 12.98 9.71
C VAL A 272 -2.15 13.69 9.66
N ASP A 273 -2.82 13.54 8.52
CA ASP A 273 -4.14 14.09 8.29
C ASP A 273 -5.13 13.33 9.14
N ASP A 274 -5.23 12.01 8.90
CA ASP A 274 -6.07 11.13 9.68
C ASP A 274 -5.52 9.71 9.80
N VAL A 275 -5.62 9.16 11.00
CA VAL A 275 -5.51 7.73 11.27
C VAL A 275 -6.72 7.32 12.08
N LEU A 276 -7.43 6.30 11.65
CA LEU A 276 -8.58 5.76 12.36
C LEU A 276 -8.52 4.24 12.39
N MET A 277 -8.54 3.69 13.60
CA MET A 277 -8.43 2.26 13.81
C MET A 277 -8.95 1.86 15.20
N ASP A 278 -9.30 0.59 15.30
CA ASP A 278 -9.47 -0.10 16.58
C ASP A 278 -8.25 -0.98 16.81
N ILE A 279 -7.73 -0.98 18.02
CA ILE A 279 -6.60 -1.82 18.42
C ILE A 279 -7.06 -2.74 19.53
N ASN A 280 -6.94 -4.05 19.31
CA ASN A 280 -7.24 -5.05 20.33
C ASN A 280 -6.00 -5.89 20.60
N VAL A 281 -5.81 -6.28 21.85
CA VAL A 281 -4.78 -7.21 22.29
C VAL A 281 -5.47 -8.31 23.07
N ALA A 282 -5.52 -9.51 22.50
CA ALA A 282 -6.20 -10.64 23.10
C ALA A 282 -5.59 -11.03 24.46
N GLU A 283 -4.26 -11.02 24.55
CA GLU A 283 -3.55 -11.34 25.78
C GLU A 283 -2.29 -10.49 25.92
N THR A 284 -2.21 -9.77 27.04
CA THR A 284 -0.97 -9.12 27.49
C THR A 284 -0.37 -9.95 28.61
N VAL A 285 0.85 -10.46 28.40
CA VAL A 285 1.59 -11.28 29.34
C VAL A 285 2.65 -10.42 30.03
N ILE A 286 2.70 -10.43 31.36
CA ILE A 286 3.76 -9.75 32.13
C ILE A 286 4.33 -10.73 33.15
N GLY A 287 5.64 -10.97 33.08
CA GLY A 287 6.29 -11.91 34.00
C GLY A 287 5.79 -13.37 33.86
N GLY A 288 5.30 -13.73 32.68
CA GLY A 288 4.82 -15.08 32.35
C GLY A 288 3.36 -15.37 32.72
N GLU A 289 2.61 -14.38 33.19
CA GLU A 289 1.17 -14.49 33.48
C GLU A 289 0.38 -13.46 32.66
N SER A 290 -0.80 -13.86 32.19
CA SER A 290 -1.73 -12.94 31.54
C SER A 290 -2.27 -11.90 32.53
N ILE A 291 -2.23 -10.62 32.13
CA ILE A 291 -2.93 -9.54 32.83
C ILE A 291 -4.29 -9.20 32.21
N GLY A 292 -4.69 -9.94 31.17
CA GLY A 292 -5.94 -9.76 30.44
C GLY A 292 -5.76 -9.14 29.05
N ALA A 293 -6.88 -8.69 28.50
CA ALA A 293 -6.97 -8.06 27.18
C ALA A 293 -6.96 -6.53 27.29
N ILE A 294 -6.49 -5.86 26.24
CA ILE A 294 -6.53 -4.41 26.10
C ILE A 294 -7.27 -4.10 24.80
N GLY A 295 -8.23 -3.18 24.85
CA GLY A 295 -8.95 -2.69 23.66
C GLY A 295 -8.91 -1.18 23.64
N ILE A 296 -8.62 -0.62 22.46
CA ILE A 296 -8.74 0.79 22.13
C ILE A 296 -9.73 0.86 20.98
N ASP A 297 -10.84 1.53 21.22
CA ASP A 297 -11.96 1.66 20.28
C ASP A 297 -11.99 3.09 19.75
N ASN A 298 -12.18 3.23 18.43
CA ASN A 298 -12.22 4.47 17.69
C ASN A 298 -10.99 5.37 17.95
N LEU A 299 -9.78 4.80 17.85
CA LEU A 299 -8.54 5.59 17.94
C LEU A 299 -8.43 6.47 16.69
N HIS A 300 -8.77 7.75 16.85
CA HIS A 300 -8.57 8.78 15.83
C HIS A 300 -7.35 9.63 16.17
N ILE A 301 -6.35 9.63 15.30
CA ILE A 301 -5.20 10.54 15.36
C ILE A 301 -5.32 11.50 14.19
N SER A 302 -5.46 12.78 14.49
CA SER A 302 -5.48 13.86 13.51
C SER A 302 -4.64 15.03 14.00
N ASN A 303 -4.38 16.00 13.12
CA ASN A 303 -3.63 17.22 13.45
C ASN A 303 -2.22 16.94 14.02
N THR A 304 -1.61 15.82 13.63
CA THR A 304 -0.26 15.49 14.08
C THR A 304 0.75 15.97 13.06
N LYS A 305 1.78 16.69 13.53
CA LYS A 305 2.85 17.23 12.69
C LYS A 305 4.18 16.77 13.24
N MET A 306 5.03 16.22 12.38
CA MET A 306 6.37 15.76 12.72
C MET A 306 7.41 16.44 11.83
N ALA A 307 8.52 16.85 12.43
CA ALA A 307 9.69 17.36 11.72
C ALA A 307 10.88 16.49 12.09
N VAL A 308 11.44 15.79 11.10
CA VAL A 308 12.57 14.89 11.25
C VAL A 308 13.81 15.55 10.65
N TYR A 309 14.82 15.73 11.47
CA TYR A 309 16.11 16.29 11.09
C TYR A 309 17.21 15.74 11.99
N GLY A 310 18.42 15.62 11.45
CA GLY A 310 19.58 15.21 12.23
C GLY A 310 19.99 16.28 13.23
N HIS A 311 20.68 15.86 14.29
CA HIS A 311 21.41 16.75 15.19
C HIS A 311 22.92 16.51 15.05
N GLU A 312 23.72 17.52 15.41
CA GLU A 312 25.17 17.36 15.63
C GLU A 312 25.48 16.78 17.01
#